data_AF-A0A7C2QDB1-F1
#
_entry.id   AF-A0A7C2QDB1-F1
#
_cell.length_a   1.000
_cell.length_b   1.000
_cell.length_c   1.000
_cell.angle_alpha   90.00
_cell.angle_beta   90.00
_cell.angle_gamma   90.00
#
_symmetry.space_group_name_H-M   'P 1'
#
loop_
_entity.id
_entity.type
_entity.pdbx_description
1 polymer ?
#
loop_
_entity_poly.entity_id
_entity_poly.type
_entity_poly.pdbx_seq_one_letter_code
_entity_poly.pdbx_strand_id
1 'polypeptide(L)'
;MRVEYLESIGLPRGPLWGKLQRGYAVVYKGRRITPEEAVGPPRKGRVVVYTGDTRPTERIVEFSRNADVLIHDATFSHELLERAKIEGHSTAKEAAEIAAAAAVKRLYLFHISPRYDDNPEQLLSEARSIFPQTYLSEDFMQFDVPYPSE
;
A
#
# COMPACT_ATOMS: atom_id res chain seq x y z
N MET A 1 13.15 -4.90 18.22
CA MET A 1 13.86 -5.43 19.40
C MET A 1 15.24 -4.80 19.44
N ARG A 2 15.70 -4.39 20.62
CA ARG A 2 17.07 -3.92 20.84
C ARG A 2 17.94 -5.16 21.12
N VAL A 3 18.29 -5.88 20.05
CA VAL A 3 18.95 -7.19 20.13
C VAL A 3 20.26 -7.11 20.91
N GLU A 4 21.11 -6.14 20.58
CA GLU A 4 22.40 -5.90 21.23
C GLU A 4 22.25 -5.66 22.74
N TYR A 5 21.24 -4.87 23.15
CA TYR A 5 20.94 -4.65 24.57
C TYR A 5 20.57 -5.96 25.28
N LEU A 6 19.65 -6.74 24.71
CA LEU A 6 19.17 -7.98 25.34
C LEU A 6 20.24 -9.06 25.42
N GLU A 7 21.12 -9.12 24.42
CA GLU A 7 22.29 -10.00 24.42
C GLU A 7 23.34 -9.53 25.44
N SER A 8 23.56 -8.22 25.60
CA SER A 8 24.49 -7.66 26.60
C SER A 8 24.11 -7.98 28.05
N ILE A 9 22.80 -8.09 28.35
CA ILE A 9 22.30 -8.49 29.67
C ILE A 9 22.14 -10.03 29.79
N GLY A 10 22.48 -10.75 28.72
CA GLY A 10 22.43 -12.22 28.65
C GLY A 10 21.01 -12.80 28.66
N LEU A 11 19.99 -12.06 28.23
CA LEU A 11 18.61 -12.55 28.19
C LEU A 11 18.45 -13.55 27.02
N PRO A 12 18.23 -14.85 27.27
CA PRO A 12 18.16 -15.85 26.20
C PRO A 12 16.99 -15.58 25.26
N ARG A 13 17.22 -15.77 23.96
CA ARG A 13 16.17 -15.72 22.94
C ARG A 13 15.12 -16.78 23.25
N GLY A 14 13.84 -16.41 23.16
CA GLY A 14 12.74 -17.33 23.43
C GLY A 14 11.51 -16.65 24.06
N PRO A 15 10.77 -17.35 24.94
CA PRO A 15 9.47 -16.87 25.45
C PRO A 15 9.52 -15.49 26.14
N LEU A 16 10.64 -15.15 26.78
CA LEU A 16 10.81 -13.85 27.45
C LEU A 16 10.86 -12.68 26.45
N TRP A 17 11.52 -12.89 25.30
CA TRP A 17 11.53 -11.90 24.21
C TRP A 17 10.13 -11.71 23.63
N GLY A 18 9.38 -12.80 23.45
CA GLY A 18 7.99 -12.72 22.99
C GLY A 18 7.07 -12.00 23.98
N LYS A 19 7.29 -12.15 25.30
CA LYS A 19 6.56 -11.37 26.32
C LYS A 19 6.84 -9.88 26.19
N LEU A 20 8.11 -9.50 26.04
CA LEU A 20 8.53 -8.10 25.84
C LEU A 20 7.93 -7.50 24.55
N GLN A 21 7.93 -8.25 23.44
CA GLN A 21 7.31 -7.82 22.18
C GLN A 21 5.80 -7.57 22.30
N ARG A 22 5.11 -8.33 23.16
CA ARG A 22 3.66 -8.15 23.42
C ARG A 22 3.36 -7.08 24.47
N GLY A 23 4.37 -6.32 24.92
CA GLY A 23 4.18 -5.26 25.90
C GLY A 23 4.19 -5.71 27.36
N TYR A 24 4.64 -6.94 27.66
CA TYR A 24 4.76 -7.41 29.04
C TYR A 24 6.19 -7.30 29.54
N ALA A 25 6.37 -6.69 30.72
CA ALA A 25 7.64 -6.74 31.43
C ALA A 25 8.00 -8.18 31.85
N VAL A 26 9.29 -8.49 31.91
CA VAL A 26 9.80 -9.78 32.35
C VAL A 26 10.80 -9.61 33.49
N VAL A 27 10.92 -10.62 34.34
CA VAL A 27 11.97 -10.68 35.36
C VAL A 27 13.00 -11.71 34.92
N TYR A 28 14.27 -11.30 34.87
CA TYR A 28 15.40 -12.17 34.52
C TYR A 28 16.58 -11.85 35.43
N LYS A 29 17.16 -12.88 36.07
CA LYS A 29 18.24 -12.74 37.06
C LYS A 29 17.95 -11.69 38.16
N GLY A 30 16.71 -11.64 38.65
CA GLY A 30 16.27 -10.69 39.67
C GLY A 30 16.03 -9.25 39.19
N ARG A 31 16.35 -8.93 37.92
CA ARG A 31 16.07 -7.61 37.32
C ARG A 31 14.76 -7.64 36.53
N ARG A 32 13.94 -6.61 36.72
CA ARG A 32 12.78 -6.33 35.85
C ARG A 32 13.25 -5.62 34.59
N ILE A 33 12.86 -6.14 33.42
CA ILE A 33 13.14 -5.57 32.10
C ILE A 33 11.79 -5.17 31.49
N THR A 34 11.68 -3.93 31.01
CA THR A 34 10.43 -3.42 30.43
C THR A 34 10.44 -3.46 28.90
N PRO A 35 9.26 -3.47 28.25
CA PRO A 35 9.18 -3.37 26.79
C PRO A 35 9.89 -2.14 26.21
N GLU A 36 9.85 -1.00 26.90
CA GLU A 36 10.46 0.26 26.44
C GLU A 36 12.00 0.18 26.39
N GLU A 37 12.60 -0.58 27.31
CA GLU A 37 14.03 -0.90 27.28
C GLU A 37 14.38 -1.90 26.17
N ALA A 38 13.47 -2.83 25.87
CA ALA A 38 13.75 -4.00 25.03
C ALA A 38 13.31 -3.86 23.57
N VAL A 39 12.35 -2.99 23.28
CA VAL A 39 11.69 -2.84 21.98
C VAL A 39 12.01 -1.45 21.43
N GLY A 40 12.13 -1.35 20.10
CA GLY A 40 12.29 -0.06 19.43
C GLY A 40 10.94 0.66 19.31
N PRO A 41 10.91 1.87 18.75
CA PRO A 41 9.65 2.53 18.43
C PRO A 41 8.79 1.65 17.51
N PRO A 42 7.46 1.78 17.56
CA PRO A 42 6.56 1.09 16.66
C PRO A 42 6.87 1.51 15.22
N ARG A 43 6.90 0.54 14.30
CA ARG A 43 7.08 0.78 12.87
C ARG A 43 5.72 0.87 12.20
N LYS A 44 5.51 1.90 11.39
CA LYS A 44 4.27 2.01 10.59
C LYS A 44 4.17 0.82 9.63
N GLY A 45 2.99 0.18 9.61
CA GLY A 45 2.69 -0.87 8.65
C GLY A 45 2.60 -0.33 7.22
N ARG A 46 2.74 -1.23 6.24
CA ARG A 46 2.50 -0.92 4.83
C ARG A 46 1.03 -1.13 4.52
N VAL A 47 0.47 -0.25 3.70
CA VAL A 47 -0.94 -0.31 3.28
C VAL A 47 -1.00 -0.43 1.77
N VAL A 48 -1.58 -1.53 1.30
CA VAL A 48 -1.87 -1.78 -0.11
C VAL A 48 -3.38 -1.92 -0.24
N VAL A 49 -3.95 -1.20 -1.21
CA VAL A 49 -5.38 -1.25 -1.52
C VAL A 49 -5.55 -1.79 -2.94
N TYR A 50 -6.47 -2.74 -3.08
CA TYR A 50 -6.89 -3.29 -4.36
C TYR A 50 -8.41 -3.12 -4.45
N THR A 51 -8.87 -2.38 -5.45
CA THR A 51 -10.31 -2.06 -5.56
C THR A 51 -11.14 -3.20 -6.12
N GLY A 52 -10.53 -4.06 -6.95
CA GLY A 52 -11.28 -4.84 -7.93
C GLY A 52 -11.99 -3.94 -8.95
N ASP A 53 -12.91 -4.52 -9.71
CA ASP A 53 -13.69 -3.83 -10.73
C ASP A 53 -14.70 -2.88 -10.08
N THR A 54 -14.69 -1.61 -10.49
CA THR A 54 -15.52 -0.62 -9.81
C THR A 54 -15.67 0.68 -10.60
N ARG A 55 -16.69 1.47 -10.25
CA ARG A 55 -16.78 2.89 -10.62
C ARG A 55 -16.09 3.76 -9.56
N PRO A 56 -15.56 4.94 -9.92
CA PRO A 56 -15.02 5.86 -8.93
C PRO A 56 -16.12 6.25 -7.93
N THR A 57 -15.78 6.23 -6.65
CA THR A 57 -16.69 6.60 -5.56
C THR A 57 -15.91 7.17 -4.39
N GLU A 58 -16.54 8.08 -3.64
CA GLU A 58 -15.94 8.69 -2.45
C GLU A 58 -15.53 7.64 -1.41
N ARG A 59 -16.24 6.52 -1.34
CA ARG A 59 -15.88 5.41 -0.44
C ARG A 59 -14.51 4.83 -0.73
N ILE A 60 -14.08 4.82 -2.00
CA ILE A 60 -12.74 4.36 -2.37
C ILE A 60 -11.70 5.39 -1.97
N VAL A 61 -12.02 6.69 -2.06
CA VAL A 61 -11.14 7.77 -1.59
C VAL A 61 -10.89 7.62 -0.08
N GLU A 62 -11.96 7.45 0.70
CA GLU A 62 -11.87 7.24 2.14
C GLU A 62 -11.11 5.96 2.51
N PHE A 63 -11.43 4.85 1.83
CA PHE A 63 -10.81 3.55 2.07
C PHE A 63 -9.31 3.53 1.72
N SER A 64 -8.92 4.27 0.67
CA SER A 64 -7.55 4.29 0.16
C SER A 64 -6.67 5.36 0.81
N ARG A 65 -7.22 6.12 1.76
CA ARG A 65 -6.56 7.31 2.30
C ARG A 65 -5.16 7.01 2.83
N ASN A 66 -4.14 7.70 2.30
CA ASN A 66 -2.73 7.56 2.65
C ASN A 66 -2.13 6.15 2.42
N ALA A 67 -2.72 5.33 1.54
CA ALA A 67 -2.16 4.04 1.19
C ALA A 67 -0.77 4.18 0.52
N ASP A 68 0.11 3.21 0.75
CA ASP A 68 1.41 3.17 0.06
C ASP A 68 1.24 2.79 -1.42
N VAL A 69 0.24 1.97 -1.72
CA VAL A 69 -0.10 1.53 -3.07
C VAL A 69 -1.62 1.45 -3.19
N LEU A 70 -2.13 1.98 -4.30
CA LEU A 70 -3.48 1.73 -4.79
C LEU A 70 -3.40 1.02 -6.14
N ILE A 71 -4.01 -0.16 -6.23
CA ILE A 71 -4.25 -0.90 -7.47
C ILE A 71 -5.73 -0.69 -7.81
N HIS A 72 -5.99 0.06 -8.88
CA HIS A 72 -7.34 0.52 -9.22
C HIS A 72 -7.75 0.07 -10.61
N ASP A 73 -9.03 -0.24 -10.78
CA ASP A 73 -9.65 -0.48 -12.08
C ASP A 73 -9.43 0.72 -13.02
N ALA A 74 -9.02 0.44 -14.25
CA ALA A 74 -8.77 1.41 -15.30
C ALA A 74 -9.09 0.82 -16.68
N THR A 75 -10.17 0.05 -16.79
CA THR A 75 -10.54 -0.67 -18.03
C THR A 75 -10.57 0.19 -19.28
N PHE A 76 -10.91 1.48 -19.15
CA PHE A 76 -11.09 2.37 -20.30
C PHE A 76 -10.24 3.65 -20.25
N SER A 77 -9.94 4.20 -21.42
CA SER A 77 -9.52 5.59 -21.56
C SER A 77 -10.71 6.51 -21.27
N HIS A 78 -10.43 7.78 -20.99
CA HIS A 78 -11.48 8.75 -20.69
C HIS A 78 -12.40 9.03 -21.90
N GLU A 79 -11.93 8.79 -23.12
CA GLU A 79 -12.75 8.90 -24.34
C GLU A 79 -13.96 7.94 -24.32
N LEU A 80 -13.84 6.82 -23.59
CA LEU A 80 -14.91 5.82 -23.44
C LEU A 80 -15.63 5.91 -22.09
N LEU A 81 -15.66 7.09 -21.46
CA LEU A 81 -16.31 7.32 -20.17
C LEU A 81 -17.74 6.78 -20.10
N GLU A 82 -18.57 7.02 -21.13
CA GLU A 82 -19.96 6.57 -21.12
C GLU A 82 -20.06 5.04 -21.14
N ARG A 83 -19.15 4.37 -21.85
CA ARG A 83 -19.06 2.91 -21.82
C ARG A 83 -18.63 2.40 -20.46
N ALA A 84 -17.62 3.04 -19.86
CA ALA A 84 -17.15 2.73 -18.52
C ALA A 84 -18.30 2.81 -17.49
N LYS A 85 -19.14 3.85 -17.57
CA LYS A 85 -20.34 3.98 -16.73
C LYS A 85 -21.35 2.84 -16.93
N ILE A 86 -21.64 2.48 -18.17
CA ILE A 86 -22.61 1.43 -18.51
C ILE A 86 -22.13 0.06 -18.02
N GLU A 87 -20.85 -0.24 -18.21
CA GLU A 87 -20.26 -1.53 -17.86
C GLU A 87 -19.81 -1.61 -16.39
N GLY A 88 -19.86 -0.50 -15.65
CA GLY A 88 -19.51 -0.46 -14.23
C GLY A 88 -18.01 -0.38 -13.94
N HIS A 89 -17.20 0.00 -14.94
CA HIS A 89 -15.74 0.11 -14.86
C HIS A 89 -15.25 1.55 -14.77
N SER A 90 -14.04 1.75 -14.28
CA SER A 90 -13.39 3.06 -14.20
C SER A 90 -12.57 3.40 -15.43
N THR A 91 -12.42 4.69 -15.70
CA THR A 91 -11.42 5.19 -16.66
C THR A 91 -10.06 5.40 -15.99
N ALA A 92 -8.97 5.35 -16.75
CA ALA A 92 -7.62 5.63 -16.25
C ALA A 92 -7.52 7.03 -15.60
N LYS A 93 -8.20 8.01 -16.18
CA LYS A 93 -8.34 9.36 -15.62
C LYS A 93 -9.05 9.35 -14.27
N GLU A 94 -10.19 8.67 -14.15
CA GLU A 94 -10.93 8.57 -12.88
C GLU A 94 -10.13 7.85 -11.78
N ALA A 95 -9.39 6.80 -12.13
CA ALA A 95 -8.49 6.11 -11.20
C ALA A 95 -7.42 7.06 -10.65
N ALA A 96 -6.85 7.92 -11.50
CA ALA A 96 -5.88 8.94 -11.09
C ALA A 96 -6.49 10.02 -10.19
N GLU A 97 -7.73 10.45 -10.45
CA GLU A 97 -8.46 11.39 -9.61
C GLU A 97 -8.70 10.81 -8.20
N ILE A 98 -9.09 9.53 -8.11
CA ILE A 98 -9.22 8.81 -6.84
C ILE A 98 -7.88 8.74 -6.10
N ALA A 99 -6.80 8.37 -6.79
CA ALA A 99 -5.47 8.28 -6.20
C ALA A 99 -4.99 9.63 -5.64
N ALA A 100 -5.17 10.70 -6.40
CA ALA A 100 -4.83 12.06 -5.98
C ALA A 100 -5.66 12.49 -4.76
N ALA A 101 -6.98 12.28 -4.78
CA ALA A 101 -7.87 12.63 -3.67
C ALA A 101 -7.57 11.85 -2.39
N ALA A 102 -7.19 10.57 -2.52
CA ALA A 102 -6.83 9.70 -1.40
C ALA A 102 -5.42 9.95 -0.86
N ALA A 103 -4.60 10.79 -1.51
CA ALA A 103 -3.20 11.03 -1.17
C ALA A 103 -2.39 9.73 -1.04
N VAL A 104 -2.61 8.78 -1.96
CA VAL A 104 -1.81 7.55 -2.01
C VAL A 104 -0.40 7.86 -2.51
N LYS A 105 0.57 6.98 -2.23
CA LYS A 105 1.94 7.21 -2.70
C LYS A 105 2.13 6.78 -4.16
N ARG A 106 1.48 5.70 -4.59
CA ARG A 106 1.60 5.12 -5.94
C ARG A 106 0.28 4.54 -6.42
N LEU A 107 -0.02 4.71 -7.70
CA LEU A 107 -1.18 4.15 -8.40
C LEU A 107 -0.71 3.12 -9.43
N TYR A 108 -1.34 1.96 -9.43
CA TYR A 108 -1.20 0.95 -10.47
C TYR A 108 -2.53 0.79 -11.18
N LEU A 109 -2.53 1.01 -12.50
CA LEU A 109 -3.68 0.79 -13.35
C LEU A 109 -3.84 -0.71 -13.60
N PHE A 110 -5.02 -1.26 -13.30
CA PHE A 110 -5.36 -2.68 -13.39
C PHE A 110 -6.62 -2.86 -14.26
N HIS A 111 -6.88 -4.11 -14.69
CA HIS A 111 -8.06 -4.52 -15.45
C HIS A 111 -8.21 -3.78 -16.79
N ILE A 112 -7.10 -3.62 -17.49
CA ILE A 112 -7.02 -2.89 -18.75
C ILE A 112 -7.72 -3.70 -19.85
N SER A 113 -8.58 -3.05 -20.63
CA SER A 113 -9.24 -3.69 -21.76
C SER A 113 -8.23 -4.06 -22.86
N PRO A 114 -8.30 -5.27 -23.45
CA PRO A 114 -7.39 -5.70 -24.53
C PRO A 114 -7.38 -4.78 -25.77
N ARG A 115 -8.36 -3.87 -25.90
CA ARG A 115 -8.36 -2.85 -26.96
C ARG A 115 -7.14 -1.92 -26.91
N TYR A 116 -6.46 -1.83 -25.77
CA TYR A 116 -5.27 -1.00 -25.58
C TYR A 116 -3.98 -1.82 -25.68
N ASP A 117 -4.01 -3.09 -26.09
CA ASP A 117 -2.81 -3.92 -26.21
C ASP A 117 -1.75 -3.28 -27.14
N ASP A 118 -2.20 -2.64 -28.23
CA ASP A 118 -1.31 -1.96 -29.17
C ASP A 118 -0.83 -0.59 -28.69
N ASN A 119 -1.52 0.04 -27.73
CA ASN A 119 -1.20 1.38 -27.23
C ASN A 119 -1.62 1.60 -25.76
N PRO A 120 -1.01 0.88 -24.80
CA PRO A 120 -1.35 1.03 -23.38
C PRO A 120 -0.89 2.38 -22.80
N GLU A 121 0.08 3.01 -23.46
CA GLU A 121 0.61 4.34 -23.09
C GLU A 121 -0.46 5.44 -23.11
N GLN A 122 -1.54 5.27 -23.89
CA GLN A 122 -2.68 6.18 -23.84
C GLN A 122 -3.24 6.30 -22.42
N LEU A 123 -3.50 5.17 -21.75
CA LEU A 123 -4.04 5.14 -20.40
C LEU A 123 -3.06 5.72 -19.38
N LEU A 124 -1.79 5.37 -19.53
CA LEU A 124 -0.74 5.82 -18.63
C LEU A 124 -0.54 7.34 -18.71
N SER A 125 -0.55 7.90 -19.93
CA SER A 125 -0.44 9.34 -20.15
C SER A 125 -1.64 10.10 -19.56
N GLU A 126 -2.86 9.60 -19.77
CA GLU A 126 -4.07 10.20 -19.18
C GLU A 126 -3.98 10.24 -17.65
N ALA A 127 -3.65 9.11 -17.02
CA ALA A 127 -3.55 9.03 -15.58
C ALA A 127 -2.41 9.89 -15.02
N ARG A 128 -1.22 9.88 -15.65
CA ARG A 128 -0.06 10.68 -15.21
C ARG A 128 -0.26 12.18 -15.32
N SER A 129 -1.15 12.63 -16.20
CA SER A 129 -1.53 14.05 -16.29
C SER A 129 -2.18 14.57 -15.00
N ILE A 130 -2.73 13.67 -14.16
CA ILE A 130 -3.39 13.98 -12.89
C ILE A 130 -2.55 13.50 -11.71
N PHE A 131 -2.06 12.26 -11.78
CA PHE A 131 -1.29 11.64 -10.71
C PHE A 131 0.03 11.06 -11.27
N PRO A 132 1.15 11.80 -11.18
CA PRO A 132 2.41 11.40 -11.81
C PRO A 132 2.99 10.06 -11.34
N GLN A 133 2.74 9.67 -10.08
CA GLN A 133 3.17 8.38 -9.51
C GLN A 133 2.27 7.21 -9.95
N THR A 134 1.95 7.16 -11.25
CA THR A 134 1.14 6.12 -11.87
C THR A 134 1.99 5.18 -12.71
N TYR A 135 1.64 3.90 -12.65
CA TYR A 135 2.28 2.80 -13.35
C TYR A 135 1.22 1.95 -14.06
N LEU A 136 1.57 1.43 -15.25
CA LEU A 136 0.79 0.42 -15.94
C LEU A 136 1.13 -0.95 -15.32
N SER A 137 0.12 -1.75 -14.99
CA SER A 137 0.37 -3.13 -14.55
C SER A 137 0.51 -4.05 -15.76
N GLU A 138 1.46 -4.98 -15.69
CA GLU A 138 1.72 -5.97 -16.73
C GLU A 138 1.70 -7.38 -16.11
N ASP A 139 1.49 -8.39 -16.95
CA ASP A 139 1.58 -9.79 -16.53
C ASP A 139 2.94 -10.08 -15.90
N PHE A 140 2.92 -10.75 -14.74
CA PHE A 140 4.09 -11.08 -13.93
C PHE A 140 4.86 -9.89 -13.34
N MET A 141 4.33 -8.66 -13.44
CA MET A 141 4.95 -7.49 -12.82
C MET A 141 5.09 -7.70 -11.30
N GLN A 142 6.27 -7.38 -10.78
CA GLN A 142 6.54 -7.34 -9.35
C GLN A 142 6.91 -5.93 -8.93
N PHE A 143 6.47 -5.54 -7.74
CA PHE A 143 6.82 -4.26 -7.16
C PHE A 143 7.02 -4.38 -5.65
N ASP A 144 8.14 -3.83 -5.18
CA ASP A 144 8.45 -3.77 -3.77
C ASP A 144 7.74 -2.60 -3.10
N VAL A 145 6.98 -2.88 -2.05
CA VAL A 145 6.45 -1.84 -1.14
C VAL A 145 7.45 -1.67 0.00
N PRO A 146 8.38 -0.70 -0.07
CA PRO A 146 9.34 -0.48 1.00
C PRO A 146 8.60 -0.04 2.27
N TYR A 147 9.21 -0.30 3.42
CA TYR A 147 8.75 0.37 4.63
C TYR A 147 8.86 1.88 4.44
N PRO A 148 7.90 2.67 4.96
CA PRO A 148 8.06 4.12 5.02
C PRO A 148 9.42 4.42 5.68
N SER A 149 10.30 5.12 4.97
CA SER A 149 11.47 5.72 5.61
C SER A 149 10.96 6.71 6.67
N GLU A 150 11.61 6.69 7.84
CA GLU A 150 11.35 7.67 8.91
C GLU A 150 11.45 9.12 8.40
#